data_AF-A0A1I7VJH3-F1
#
_entry.id   AF-A0A1I7VJH3-F1
#
_cell.length_a   1.000
_cell.length_b   1.000
_cell.length_c   1.000
_cell.angle_alpha   90.00
_cell.angle_beta   90.00
_cell.angle_gamma   90.00
#
_symmetry.space_group_name_H-M   'P 1'
#
loop_
_entity.id
_entity.type
_entity.pdbx_description
1 polymer ?
#
loop_
_entity_poly.entity_id
_entity_poly.type
_entity_poly.pdbx_seq_one_letter_code
_entity_poly.pdbx_strand_id
1 'polypeptide(L)'
;MKYFMGYLSEVGASLIDQKLKLNIVPQTNVVALAAPTFNYGRIDRAKARTKQRIRTRYPEIGKRFHRIGLPPKIGSFQLFVYGYQDASYWLRQWEVHREMSPSSAAMKRFQHLFERMVVLDYIIRNTDRGNDNWLIKYEPTAIPRDSTPAKDAVVLDDEVAANESAEEVVHSDIDHENGNGKDGTEQIVMDILDCDDMENWDQMDKPKIEVAAIDNGLAFPIKHPDEWRTYPYRWTWLPMAKNPFSEEIVELVLPQLDNTDFMRELCNDLKKLFQA
;
A
#
# COMPACT_ATOMS: atom_id res chain seq x y z
N MET A 1 -23.30 3.77 -27.34
CA MET A 1 -23.63 4.04 -25.92
C MET A 1 -22.60 3.29 -25.05
N LYS A 2 -21.38 3.82 -24.90
CA LYS A 2 -20.21 2.99 -24.49
C LYS A 2 -19.34 3.56 -23.35
N TYR A 3 -19.79 4.59 -22.62
CA TYR A 3 -18.95 5.29 -21.62
C TYR A 3 -19.60 5.51 -20.25
N PHE A 4 -20.74 4.88 -19.93
CA PHE A 4 -21.53 5.26 -18.75
C PHE A 4 -21.26 4.49 -17.45
N MET A 5 -20.30 3.56 -17.42
CA MET A 5 -20.12 2.66 -16.26
C MET A 5 -18.75 2.69 -15.59
N GLY A 6 -17.79 3.52 -16.05
CA GLY A 6 -16.43 3.51 -15.47
C GLY A 6 -16.41 3.75 -13.96
N TYR A 7 -17.21 4.70 -13.48
CA TYR A 7 -17.33 4.96 -12.04
C TYR A 7 -17.99 3.81 -11.26
N LEU A 8 -18.88 3.04 -11.89
CA LEU A 8 -19.48 1.85 -11.28
C LEU A 8 -18.49 0.68 -11.28
N SER A 9 -17.62 0.62 -12.28
CA SER A 9 -16.51 -0.35 -12.34
C SER A 9 -15.53 -0.14 -11.18
N GLU A 10 -15.17 1.12 -10.90
CA GLU A 10 -14.35 1.49 -9.72
C GLU A 10 -14.98 1.04 -8.40
N VAL A 11 -16.27 1.35 -8.21
CA VAL A 11 -17.00 0.97 -6.98
C VAL A 11 -17.19 -0.55 -6.90
N GLY A 12 -17.42 -1.21 -8.03
CA GLY A 12 -17.56 -2.66 -8.12
C GLY A 12 -16.28 -3.39 -7.74
N ALA A 13 -15.11 -2.86 -8.12
CA ALA A 13 -13.82 -3.39 -7.69
C ALA A 13 -13.65 -3.28 -6.16
N SER A 14 -13.99 -2.13 -5.57
CA SER A 14 -13.98 -1.95 -4.11
C SER A 14 -14.98 -2.88 -3.40
N LEU A 15 -16.13 -3.16 -4.01
CA LEU A 15 -17.14 -4.09 -3.46
C LEU A 15 -16.63 -5.53 -3.43
N ILE A 16 -16.00 -5.99 -4.52
CA ILE A 16 -15.41 -7.33 -4.60
C ILE A 16 -14.24 -7.47 -3.62
N ASP A 17 -13.37 -6.47 -3.56
CA ASP A 17 -12.25 -6.43 -2.60
C ASP A 17 -12.74 -6.63 -1.16
N GLN A 18 -13.79 -5.91 -0.76
CA GLN A 18 -14.40 -6.04 0.57
C GLN A 18 -15.06 -7.39 0.80
N LYS A 19 -15.83 -7.90 -0.17
CA LYS A 19 -16.51 -9.20 -0.05
C LYS A 19 -15.52 -10.35 0.11
N LEU A 20 -14.42 -10.33 -0.65
CA LEU A 20 -13.36 -11.34 -0.62
C LEU A 20 -12.30 -11.08 0.46
N LYS A 21 -12.37 -9.94 1.17
CA LYS A 21 -11.42 -9.51 2.21
C LYS A 21 -9.97 -9.40 1.69
N LEU A 22 -9.81 -8.91 0.46
CA LEU A 22 -8.49 -8.72 -0.15
C LEU A 22 -7.78 -7.49 0.45
N ASN A 23 -8.53 -6.42 0.75
CA ASN A 23 -8.06 -5.19 1.41
C ASN A 23 -6.90 -4.52 0.67
N ILE A 24 -6.98 -4.46 -0.65
CA ILE A 24 -5.99 -3.81 -1.52
C ILE A 24 -6.59 -2.65 -2.32
N VAL A 25 -7.91 -2.58 -2.50
CA VAL A 25 -8.55 -1.44 -3.16
C VAL A 25 -8.89 -0.38 -2.11
N PRO A 26 -8.35 0.86 -2.20
CA PRO A 26 -8.80 1.94 -1.34
C PRO A 26 -10.31 2.14 -1.48
N GLN A 27 -11.02 2.28 -0.36
CA GLN A 27 -12.48 2.29 -0.34
C GLN A 27 -13.04 3.28 -1.36
N THR A 28 -13.90 2.78 -2.24
CA THR A 28 -14.46 3.56 -3.35
C THR A 28 -15.98 3.44 -3.39
N ASN A 29 -16.67 4.58 -3.38
CA ASN A 29 -18.14 4.64 -3.35
C ASN A 29 -18.70 5.58 -4.43
N VAL A 30 -19.97 5.40 -4.78
CA VAL A 30 -20.72 6.36 -5.62
C VAL A 30 -21.09 7.58 -4.77
N VAL A 31 -20.70 8.76 -5.22
CA VAL A 31 -21.05 10.03 -4.58
C VAL A 31 -21.58 11.04 -5.59
N ALA A 32 -22.28 12.06 -5.10
CA ALA A 32 -22.73 13.19 -5.91
C ALA A 32 -22.12 14.49 -5.37
N LEU A 33 -21.17 15.07 -6.11
CA LEU A 33 -20.44 16.27 -5.69
C LEU A 33 -20.60 17.42 -6.68
N ALA A 34 -20.59 18.66 -6.19
CA ALA A 34 -20.58 19.86 -7.02
C ALA A 34 -19.43 20.78 -6.61
N ALA A 35 -18.55 21.13 -7.55
CA ALA A 35 -17.42 22.02 -7.30
C ALA A 35 -17.17 22.95 -8.51
N PRO A 36 -16.84 24.24 -8.33
CA PRO A 36 -16.59 25.16 -9.45
C PRO A 36 -15.49 24.74 -10.43
N THR A 37 -14.54 23.95 -9.94
CA THR A 37 -13.41 23.35 -10.67
C THR A 37 -13.84 22.22 -11.60
N PHE A 38 -14.99 21.57 -11.37
CA PHE A 38 -15.48 20.53 -12.26
C PHE A 38 -15.89 21.09 -13.63
N ASN A 39 -15.78 20.26 -14.66
CA ASN A 39 -16.16 20.65 -16.02
C ASN A 39 -17.68 20.71 -16.18
N TYR A 40 -18.25 21.90 -16.38
CA TYR A 40 -19.69 22.11 -16.60
C TYR A 40 -19.94 22.82 -17.91
N GLY A 41 -21.06 22.50 -18.56
CA GLY A 41 -21.51 23.20 -19.75
C GLY A 41 -21.73 24.69 -19.49
N ARG A 42 -21.57 25.51 -20.55
CA ARG A 42 -21.75 26.97 -20.49
C ARG A 42 -23.13 27.35 -19.92
N ILE A 43 -24.17 26.59 -20.26
CA ILE A 43 -25.54 26.79 -19.79
C ILE A 43 -25.66 26.57 -18.28
N ASP A 44 -25.08 25.50 -17.74
CA ASP A 44 -25.16 25.20 -16.30
C ASP A 44 -24.44 26.26 -15.47
N ARG A 45 -23.27 26.71 -15.95
CA ARG A 45 -22.53 27.81 -15.32
C ARG A 45 -23.34 29.12 -15.36
N ALA A 46 -23.98 29.43 -16.48
CA ALA A 46 -24.83 30.62 -16.61
C ALA A 46 -26.06 30.54 -15.69
N LYS A 47 -26.77 29.42 -15.67
CA LYS A 47 -27.92 29.19 -14.79
C LYS A 47 -27.54 29.31 -13.31
N ALA A 48 -26.42 28.71 -12.91
CA ALA A 48 -25.91 28.80 -11.54
C ALA A 48 -25.64 30.25 -11.12
N ARG A 49 -24.95 31.02 -11.96
CA ARG A 49 -24.67 32.45 -11.73
C ARG A 49 -25.95 33.29 -11.68
N THR A 50 -26.88 33.07 -12.61
CA THR A 50 -28.15 33.83 -12.65
C THR A 50 -29.00 33.56 -11.41
N LYS A 51 -29.15 32.28 -11.01
CA LYS A 51 -29.87 31.93 -9.78
C LYS A 51 -29.22 32.53 -8.53
N GLN A 52 -27.89 32.52 -8.48
CA GLN A 52 -27.14 33.14 -7.37
C GLN A 52 -27.37 34.66 -7.33
N ARG A 53 -27.36 35.34 -8.48
CA ARG A 53 -27.66 36.78 -8.58
C ARG A 53 -29.09 37.12 -8.18
N ILE A 54 -30.08 36.35 -8.66
CA ILE A 54 -31.49 36.57 -8.30
C ILE A 54 -31.68 36.38 -6.80
N ARG A 55 -31.05 35.36 -6.21
CA ARG A 55 -31.11 35.14 -4.75
C ARG A 55 -30.53 36.30 -3.96
N THR A 56 -29.38 36.82 -4.35
CA THR A 56 -28.74 37.97 -3.67
C THR A 56 -29.52 39.26 -3.86
N ARG A 57 -30.09 39.50 -5.05
CA ARG A 57 -30.79 40.76 -5.38
C ARG A 57 -32.26 40.79 -4.96
N TYR A 58 -32.93 39.64 -5.00
CA TYR A 58 -34.36 39.50 -4.69
C TYR A 58 -34.59 38.30 -3.75
N PRO A 59 -34.37 38.47 -2.43
CA PRO A 59 -34.44 37.37 -1.47
C PRO A 59 -35.80 36.65 -1.47
N GLU A 60 -36.90 37.39 -1.63
CA GLU A 60 -38.27 36.85 -1.66
C GLU A 60 -38.53 35.92 -2.87
N ILE A 61 -37.85 36.15 -4.00
CA ILE A 61 -37.91 35.28 -5.19
C ILE A 61 -36.89 34.14 -5.06
N GLY A 62 -35.72 34.43 -4.48
CA GLY A 62 -34.62 33.48 -4.30
C GLY A 62 -34.95 32.29 -3.38
N LYS A 63 -35.80 32.51 -2.37
CA LYS A 63 -36.28 31.45 -1.45
C LYS A 63 -37.01 30.31 -2.17
N ARG A 64 -37.52 30.53 -3.39
CA ARG A 64 -38.21 29.50 -4.19
C ARG A 64 -37.26 28.54 -4.92
N PHE A 65 -35.96 28.83 -4.95
CA PHE A 65 -34.99 27.98 -5.62
C PHE A 65 -34.52 26.83 -4.70
N HIS A 66 -35.06 25.64 -4.94
CA HIS A 66 -34.66 24.40 -4.25
C HIS A 66 -33.19 23.98 -4.50
N ARG A 67 -32.56 24.49 -5.57
CA ARG A 67 -31.14 24.25 -5.86
C ARG A 67 -30.48 25.51 -6.41
N ILE A 68 -29.47 25.96 -5.69
CA ILE A 68 -28.62 27.12 -6.02
C ILE A 68 -27.20 26.59 -6.23
N GLY A 69 -26.51 27.09 -7.26
CA GLY A 69 -25.17 26.64 -7.61
C GLY A 69 -25.15 25.63 -8.75
N LEU A 70 -23.98 25.00 -8.93
CA LEU A 70 -23.75 24.04 -10.01
C LEU A 70 -24.45 22.70 -9.71
N PRO A 71 -24.92 21.97 -10.72
CA PRO A 71 -25.52 20.66 -10.50
C PRO A 71 -24.46 19.68 -9.96
N PRO A 72 -24.78 18.81 -9.00
CA PRO A 72 -23.86 17.76 -8.59
C PRO A 72 -23.70 16.74 -9.70
N LYS A 73 -22.49 16.21 -9.80
CA LYS A 73 -22.11 15.14 -10.72
C LYS A 73 -21.94 13.87 -9.91
N ILE A 74 -22.57 12.81 -10.42
CA ILE A 74 -22.39 11.45 -9.90
C ILE A 74 -21.05 10.93 -10.43
N GLY A 75 -20.29 10.27 -9.56
CA GLY A 75 -19.03 9.63 -9.91
C GLY A 75 -18.51 8.76 -8.76
N SER A 76 -17.39 8.10 -9.01
CA SER A 76 -16.67 7.32 -8.02
C SER A 76 -15.85 8.27 -7.16
N PHE A 77 -15.79 7.98 -5.87
CA PHE A 77 -14.93 8.67 -4.92
C PHE A 77 -14.14 7.63 -4.16
N GLN A 78 -12.86 7.58 -4.48
CA GLN A 78 -11.89 6.67 -3.89
C GLN A 78 -11.11 7.41 -2.81
N LEU A 79 -10.90 6.76 -1.67
CA LEU A 79 -10.04 7.31 -0.62
C LEU A 79 -8.59 7.42 -1.11
N PHE A 80 -7.97 8.56 -0.83
CA PHE A 80 -6.57 8.79 -1.15
C PHE A 80 -5.66 8.03 -0.17
N VAL A 81 -4.62 7.38 -0.70
CA VAL A 81 -3.61 6.65 0.09
C VAL A 81 -2.28 7.41 0.11
N TYR A 82 -1.68 7.53 1.29
CA TYR A 82 -0.45 8.31 1.51
C TYR A 82 0.79 7.43 1.58
N GLY A 83 1.91 7.92 1.03
CA GLY A 83 3.21 7.22 1.09
C GLY A 83 3.38 6.09 0.08
N TYR A 84 2.44 5.96 -0.87
CA TYR A 84 2.50 5.01 -1.96
C TYR A 84 3.22 5.62 -3.18
N GLN A 85 3.87 4.78 -3.98
CA GLN A 85 4.45 5.12 -5.28
C GLN A 85 4.07 4.04 -6.31
N ASP A 86 4.17 4.35 -7.58
CA ASP A 86 3.90 3.41 -8.67
C ASP A 86 4.67 2.10 -8.48
N ALA A 87 4.03 0.96 -8.70
CA ALA A 87 4.72 -0.31 -8.59
C ALA A 87 5.90 -0.42 -9.57
N SER A 88 5.75 0.16 -10.77
CA SER A 88 6.83 0.23 -11.76
C SER A 88 8.07 0.97 -11.25
N TYR A 89 7.92 1.94 -10.35
CA TYR A 89 9.02 2.63 -9.70
C TYR A 89 9.77 1.66 -8.78
N TRP A 90 9.07 1.05 -7.82
CA TRP A 90 9.68 0.16 -6.83
C TRP A 90 10.29 -1.10 -7.44
N LEU A 91 9.58 -1.74 -8.38
CA LEU A 91 10.07 -2.94 -9.06
C LEU A 91 11.40 -2.66 -9.79
N ARG A 92 11.52 -1.48 -10.42
CA ARG A 92 12.77 -1.05 -11.05
C ARG A 92 13.85 -0.77 -10.02
N GLN A 93 13.52 -0.10 -8.91
CA GLN A 93 14.49 0.17 -7.83
C GLN A 93 15.07 -1.13 -7.28
N TRP A 94 14.26 -2.16 -7.02
CA TRP A 94 14.74 -3.43 -6.49
C TRP A 94 15.57 -4.25 -7.50
N GLU A 95 15.33 -4.06 -8.80
CA GLU A 95 16.13 -4.69 -9.86
C GLU A 95 17.51 -4.04 -10.01
N VAL A 96 17.56 -2.70 -10.00
CA VAL A 96 18.79 -1.91 -10.17
C VAL A 96 19.63 -1.89 -8.89
N HIS A 97 18.98 -1.68 -7.75
CA HIS A 97 19.59 -1.50 -6.44
C HIS A 97 19.19 -2.66 -5.52
N ARG A 98 19.90 -3.79 -5.65
CA ARG A 98 19.59 -5.00 -4.88
C ARG A 98 19.69 -4.78 -3.37
N GLU A 99 20.52 -3.83 -2.93
CA GLU A 99 20.65 -3.39 -1.55
C GLU A 99 19.39 -2.71 -0.99
N MET A 100 18.55 -2.13 -1.86
CA MET A 100 17.26 -1.52 -1.49
C MET A 100 16.09 -2.51 -1.64
N SER A 101 16.37 -3.74 -2.09
CA SER A 101 15.37 -4.79 -2.21
C SER A 101 14.79 -5.15 -0.83
N PRO A 102 13.50 -5.48 -0.72
CA PRO A 102 12.91 -5.84 0.54
C PRO A 102 13.55 -7.10 1.14
N SER A 103 13.56 -7.17 2.47
CA SER A 103 14.00 -8.38 3.19
C SER A 103 13.17 -9.59 2.77
N SER A 104 13.67 -10.81 3.01
CA SER A 104 12.94 -12.04 2.65
C SER A 104 11.51 -12.07 3.23
N ALA A 105 11.33 -11.61 4.48
CA ALA A 105 10.02 -11.50 5.11
C ALA A 105 9.12 -10.45 4.43
N ALA A 106 9.67 -9.28 4.07
CA ALA A 106 8.94 -8.26 3.33
C ALA A 106 8.53 -8.74 1.93
N MET A 107 9.44 -9.41 1.22
CA MET A 107 9.15 -9.97 -0.10
C MET A 107 8.08 -11.06 -0.05
N LYS A 108 8.06 -11.90 1.00
CA LYS A 108 6.98 -12.87 1.21
C LYS A 108 5.63 -12.18 1.40
N ARG A 109 5.58 -11.13 2.23
CA ARG A 109 4.36 -10.32 2.41
C ARG A 109 3.93 -9.65 1.10
N PHE A 110 4.87 -9.10 0.35
CA PHE A 110 4.62 -8.51 -0.96
C PHE A 110 4.03 -9.53 -1.93
N GLN A 111 4.56 -10.76 -1.96
CA GLN A 111 4.02 -11.84 -2.78
C GLN A 111 2.55 -12.12 -2.42
N HIS A 112 2.19 -12.21 -1.14
CA HIS A 112 0.79 -12.43 -0.73
C HIS A 112 -0.13 -11.26 -1.15
N LEU A 113 0.33 -10.02 -1.04
CA LEU A 113 -0.41 -8.85 -1.51
C LEU A 113 -0.56 -8.82 -3.04
N PHE A 114 0.49 -9.21 -3.75
CA PHE A 114 0.48 -9.37 -5.20
C PHE A 114 -0.54 -10.42 -5.64
N GLU A 115 -0.60 -11.57 -4.97
CA GLU A 115 -1.59 -12.62 -5.24
C GLU A 115 -3.03 -12.12 -5.05
N ARG A 116 -3.29 -11.32 -4.01
CA ARG A 116 -4.60 -10.68 -3.81
C ARG A 116 -4.98 -9.77 -4.98
N MET A 117 -4.02 -9.01 -5.51
CA MET A 117 -4.25 -8.17 -6.71
C MET A 117 -4.52 -9.01 -7.94
N VAL A 118 -3.78 -10.11 -8.13
CA VAL A 118 -4.02 -11.06 -9.23
C VAL A 118 -5.43 -11.64 -9.16
N VAL A 119 -5.88 -12.07 -7.98
CA VAL A 119 -7.25 -12.58 -7.77
C VAL A 119 -8.29 -11.53 -8.13
N LEU A 120 -8.15 -10.31 -7.61
CA LEU A 120 -9.07 -9.21 -7.89
C LEU A 120 -9.17 -8.96 -9.40
N ASP A 121 -8.05 -8.69 -10.06
CA ASP A 121 -8.00 -8.37 -11.48
C ASP A 121 -8.57 -9.47 -12.36
N TYR A 122 -8.34 -10.74 -11.96
CA TYR A 122 -8.85 -11.88 -12.69
C TYR A 122 -10.37 -12.01 -12.57
N ILE A 123 -10.92 -11.87 -11.35
CA ILE A 123 -12.36 -11.94 -11.09
C ILE A 123 -13.12 -10.83 -11.81
N ILE A 124 -12.62 -9.59 -11.75
CA ILE A 124 -13.28 -8.44 -12.40
C ILE A 124 -12.97 -8.34 -13.89
N ARG A 125 -12.05 -9.18 -14.38
CA ARG A 125 -11.43 -9.10 -15.70
C ARG A 125 -11.01 -7.65 -16.03
N ASN A 126 -10.06 -7.12 -15.28
CA ASN A 126 -9.52 -5.80 -15.55
C ASN A 126 -8.85 -5.77 -16.93
N THR A 127 -9.18 -4.77 -17.75
CA THR A 127 -8.65 -4.61 -19.10
C THR A 127 -7.50 -3.61 -19.20
N ASP A 128 -7.20 -2.88 -18.12
CA ASP A 128 -6.18 -1.81 -18.12
C ASP A 128 -5.27 -1.84 -16.89
N ARG A 129 -4.86 -3.04 -16.43
CA ARG A 129 -3.86 -3.15 -15.36
C ARG A 129 -2.45 -3.04 -15.92
N GLY A 130 -1.91 -1.82 -15.92
CA GLY A 130 -0.49 -1.53 -16.04
C GLY A 130 0.27 -1.57 -14.71
N ASN A 131 1.60 -1.53 -14.73
CA ASN A 131 2.44 -1.48 -13.51
C ASN A 131 2.51 -0.06 -12.88
N ASP A 132 1.91 0.91 -13.54
CA ASP A 132 1.59 2.26 -13.11
C ASP A 132 0.21 2.34 -12.42
N ASN A 133 -0.71 1.41 -12.71
CA ASN A 133 -2.07 1.40 -12.17
C ASN A 133 -2.21 0.62 -10.86
N TRP A 134 -1.11 0.32 -10.17
CA TRP A 134 -1.12 -0.17 -8.81
C TRP A 134 0.10 0.37 -8.10
N LEU A 135 -0.06 0.58 -6.80
CA LEU A 135 0.92 1.29 -6.00
C LEU A 135 1.52 0.36 -4.95
N ILE A 136 2.77 0.64 -4.59
CA ILE A 136 3.47 -0.01 -3.49
C ILE A 136 3.87 1.07 -2.49
N LYS A 137 3.61 0.81 -1.22
CA LYS A 137 4.22 1.52 -0.10
C LYS A 137 5.23 0.59 0.54
N TYR A 138 6.48 1.03 0.63
CA TYR A 138 7.55 0.27 1.24
C TYR A 138 8.40 1.18 2.13
N GLU A 139 8.45 0.86 3.42
CA GLU A 139 9.29 1.51 4.41
C GLU A 139 10.37 0.51 4.86
N PRO A 140 11.65 0.71 4.48
CA PRO A 140 12.74 -0.13 4.96
C PRO A 140 12.83 -0.01 6.48
N THR A 141 12.92 -1.15 7.18
CA THR A 141 13.23 -1.16 8.61
C THR A 141 14.63 -0.59 8.78
N ALA A 142 14.74 0.63 9.30
CA ALA A 142 16.04 1.17 9.65
C ALA A 142 16.64 0.27 10.74
N ILE A 143 17.80 -0.32 10.46
CA ILE A 143 18.62 -0.92 11.52
C ILE A 143 18.86 0.21 12.54
N PRO A 144 18.55 0.06 13.83
CA PRO A 144 18.93 1.03 14.83
C PRO A 144 20.44 1.21 14.72
N ARG A 145 20.89 2.40 14.28
CA ARG A 145 22.30 2.75 14.38
C ARG A 145 22.57 2.84 15.87
N ASP A 146 23.38 1.93 16.40
CA ASP A 146 23.80 1.94 17.81
C ASP A 146 24.07 3.38 18.25
N SER A 147 23.27 3.85 19.20
CA SER A 147 23.53 5.09 19.92
C SER A 147 24.83 4.88 20.69
N THR A 148 25.95 5.26 20.08
CA THR A 148 27.21 5.44 20.79
C THR A 148 26.94 6.55 21.80
N PRO A 149 27.12 6.33 23.12
CA PRO A 149 26.87 7.37 24.10
C PRO A 149 27.92 8.47 23.91
N ALA A 150 27.48 9.63 23.44
CA ALA A 150 28.27 10.85 23.46
C ALA A 150 28.63 11.14 24.93
N LYS A 151 29.91 10.97 25.27
CA LYS A 151 30.48 11.50 26.51
C LYS A 151 30.75 12.98 26.33
N ASP A 152 30.36 13.73 27.34
CA ASP A 152 30.49 15.18 27.43
C ASP A 152 31.93 15.69 27.28
N ALA A 153 31.96 16.91 26.74
CA ALA A 153 33.01 17.92 26.60
C ALA A 153 34.28 17.82 27.48
N VAL A 154 35.43 18.00 26.82
CA VAL A 154 36.41 19.02 27.24
C VAL A 154 37.12 19.59 26.01
N VAL A 155 37.04 20.92 25.88
CA VAL A 155 37.78 21.76 24.94
C VAL A 155 39.12 22.09 25.59
N LEU A 156 40.25 21.78 24.92
CA LEU A 156 41.52 22.47 25.12
C LEU A 156 42.31 22.49 23.79
N ASP A 157 42.33 23.70 23.23
CA ASP A 157 43.31 24.44 22.43
C ASP A 157 44.36 23.78 21.49
N ASP A 158 44.53 24.56 20.41
CA ASP A 158 45.43 24.56 19.27
C ASP A 158 46.91 24.13 19.44
N GLU A 159 47.38 23.57 18.33
CA GLU A 159 48.63 23.92 17.61
C GLU A 159 49.92 23.04 17.67
N VAL A 160 50.40 22.78 16.44
CA VAL A 160 51.76 22.53 15.90
C VAL A 160 52.42 21.14 15.89
N ALA A 161 52.31 20.52 14.71
CA ALA A 161 53.35 19.94 13.83
C ALA A 161 54.25 18.73 14.20
N ALA A 162 54.46 17.96 13.11
CA ALA A 162 55.59 17.08 12.77
C ALA A 162 55.69 15.77 13.59
N ASN A 163 56.06 14.61 13.06
CA ASN A 163 56.39 14.03 11.76
C ASN A 163 56.69 12.53 12.03
N GLU A 164 56.72 11.71 10.97
CA GLU A 164 57.55 10.48 10.83
C GLU A 164 57.20 9.26 11.74
N SER A 165 56.61 8.16 11.25
CA SER A 165 57.10 7.11 10.33
C SER A 165 57.69 5.88 11.03
N ALA A 166 57.40 4.71 10.44
CA ALA A 166 58.08 3.41 10.56
C ALA A 166 57.76 2.58 11.83
N GLU A 167 57.11 1.42 11.65
CA GLU A 167 57.70 0.06 11.54
C GLU A 167 57.77 -0.62 12.92
N GLU A 168 56.95 -1.66 13.15
CA GLU A 168 57.22 -3.10 12.96
C GLU A 168 57.79 -3.74 14.23
N VAL A 169 57.20 -4.90 14.58
CA VAL A 169 57.87 -6.11 15.11
C VAL A 169 58.39 -6.05 16.56
N VAL A 170 58.39 -7.07 17.43
CA VAL A 170 57.84 -8.42 17.62
C VAL A 170 58.29 -8.81 19.05
N HIS A 171 57.49 -9.58 19.80
CA HIS A 171 57.87 -10.40 20.98
C HIS A 171 58.38 -9.65 22.24
N SER A 172 58.32 -10.15 23.47
CA SER A 172 58.28 -11.51 24.01
C SER A 172 57.97 -11.44 25.52
N ASP A 173 57.24 -12.45 25.98
CA ASP A 173 57.52 -13.30 27.15
C ASP A 173 57.52 -12.79 28.62
N ILE A 174 57.28 -13.81 29.46
CA ILE A 174 57.68 -14.00 30.87
C ILE A 174 56.68 -13.49 31.93
N ASP A 175 56.23 -14.24 32.93
CA ASP A 175 56.17 -15.67 33.26
C ASP A 175 55.37 -15.80 34.58
N HIS A 176 55.02 -17.05 34.90
CA HIS A 176 54.97 -17.63 36.26
C HIS A 176 53.72 -17.50 37.15
N GLU A 177 52.98 -18.62 37.14
CA GLU A 177 52.77 -19.59 38.24
C GLU A 177 51.85 -19.29 39.46
N ASN A 178 50.78 -20.09 39.48
CA ASN A 178 50.45 -21.11 40.49
C ASN A 178 49.76 -20.69 41.81
N GLY A 179 48.57 -21.24 42.05
CA GLY A 179 47.86 -21.13 43.33
C GLY A 179 46.40 -21.55 43.29
N ASN A 180 46.15 -22.84 43.54
CA ASN A 180 44.85 -23.51 43.65
C ASN A 180 43.96 -22.94 44.78
N GLY A 181 42.68 -22.64 44.51
CA GLY A 181 41.69 -22.24 45.52
C GLY A 181 40.27 -22.16 44.94
N LYS A 182 39.43 -23.14 45.31
CA LYS A 182 38.01 -23.27 44.94
C LYS A 182 37.17 -22.14 45.57
N ASP A 183 36.34 -21.44 44.81
CA ASP A 183 34.91 -21.18 45.13
C ASP A 183 34.19 -20.33 44.05
N GLY A 184 33.06 -20.80 43.53
CA GLY A 184 31.86 -19.96 43.44
C GLY A 184 31.51 -19.09 42.21
N THR A 185 31.89 -19.39 40.97
CA THR A 185 31.43 -18.56 39.80
C THR A 185 30.94 -19.33 38.57
N GLU A 186 30.23 -20.45 38.77
CA GLU A 186 29.44 -21.10 37.68
C GLU A 186 27.92 -20.95 37.85
N GLN A 187 27.47 -19.97 38.65
CA GLN A 187 26.04 -19.70 38.89
C GLN A 187 25.65 -18.25 38.54
N ILE A 188 26.00 -17.81 37.33
CA ILE A 188 25.38 -16.61 36.68
C ILE A 188 24.74 -17.01 35.34
N VAL A 189 24.80 -18.30 34.99
CA VAL A 189 23.90 -18.94 34.04
C VAL A 189 22.72 -19.49 34.83
N MET A 190 21.52 -19.04 34.47
CA MET A 190 20.21 -19.30 35.09
C MET A 190 19.86 -18.38 36.26
N ASP A 191 18.70 -17.74 36.14
CA ASP A 191 18.04 -16.80 37.06
C ASP A 191 18.56 -15.35 36.89
N ILE A 192 18.01 -14.51 36.01
CA ILE A 192 16.69 -13.89 36.13
C ILE A 192 16.03 -13.82 34.74
N LEU A 193 15.25 -14.85 34.45
CA LEU A 193 14.09 -14.77 33.57
C LEU A 193 12.89 -14.53 34.49
N ASP A 194 12.62 -13.26 34.84
CA ASP A 194 11.26 -12.86 35.24
C ASP A 194 10.57 -12.38 33.97
N CYS A 195 9.88 -13.35 33.37
CA CYS A 195 9.03 -13.21 32.21
C CYS A 195 7.68 -12.68 32.66
N ASP A 196 7.37 -11.42 32.37
CA ASP A 196 5.97 -10.94 32.37
C ASP A 196 5.74 -9.78 31.38
N ASP A 197 6.55 -9.67 30.32
CA ASP A 197 6.31 -8.73 29.20
C ASP A 197 6.63 -9.36 27.82
N MET A 198 6.33 -10.65 27.68
CA MET A 198 6.56 -11.43 26.45
C MET A 198 5.40 -11.34 25.44
N GLU A 199 4.49 -10.36 25.58
CA GLU A 199 3.38 -10.15 24.64
C GLU A 199 3.54 -8.93 23.72
N ASN A 200 4.59 -8.10 23.91
CA ASN A 200 4.71 -6.83 23.19
C ASN A 200 5.91 -6.72 22.22
N TRP A 201 6.73 -7.78 22.08
CA TRP A 201 7.89 -7.79 21.17
C TRP A 201 7.58 -8.27 19.74
N ASP A 202 6.40 -8.84 19.48
CA ASP A 202 5.97 -9.24 18.11
C ASP A 202 5.48 -8.04 17.25
N GLN A 203 5.54 -6.83 17.82
CA GLN A 203 5.27 -5.55 17.16
C GLN A 203 6.53 -4.74 16.81
N MET A 204 7.74 -5.22 17.15
CA MET A 204 8.96 -4.55 16.69
C MET A 204 9.20 -4.82 15.20
N ASP A 205 8.96 -3.78 14.40
CA ASP A 205 9.47 -3.55 13.05
C ASP A 205 9.35 -4.71 12.06
N LYS A 206 8.11 -5.17 11.83
CA LYS A 206 7.80 -5.84 10.55
C LYS A 206 7.94 -4.79 9.43
N PRO A 207 8.75 -5.06 8.38
CA PRO A 207 8.85 -4.15 7.24
C PRO A 207 7.47 -3.88 6.66
N LYS A 208 7.08 -2.59 6.65
CA LYS A 208 5.76 -2.16 6.19
C LYS A 208 5.79 -2.10 4.68
N ILE A 209 5.39 -3.22 4.07
CA ILE A 209 5.07 -3.30 2.65
C ILE A 209 3.56 -3.48 2.46
N GLU A 210 2.99 -2.63 1.62
CA GLU A 210 1.57 -2.60 1.29
C GLU A 210 1.38 -2.37 -0.22
N VAL A 211 0.25 -2.85 -0.75
CA VAL A 211 -0.13 -2.70 -2.16
C VAL A 211 -1.50 -2.06 -2.23
N ALA A 212 -1.67 -1.08 -3.12
CA ALA A 212 -2.96 -0.47 -3.41
C ALA A 212 -3.31 -0.63 -4.90
N ALA A 213 -4.45 -1.26 -5.18
CA ALA A 213 -5.01 -1.38 -6.53
C ALA A 213 -5.91 -0.18 -6.82
N ILE A 214 -5.44 0.74 -7.66
CA ILE A 214 -6.15 1.96 -8.07
C ILE A 214 -6.60 1.86 -9.53
N ASP A 215 -7.38 2.82 -10.02
CA ASP A 215 -7.77 2.90 -11.44
C ASP A 215 -8.38 1.59 -11.98
N ASN A 216 -9.53 1.23 -11.43
CA ASN A 216 -10.29 0.03 -11.80
C ASN A 216 -11.44 0.34 -12.77
N GLY A 217 -11.46 1.53 -13.37
CA GLY A 217 -12.57 2.03 -14.19
C GLY A 217 -12.83 1.25 -15.49
N LEU A 218 -11.87 0.40 -15.91
CA LEU A 218 -11.93 -0.42 -17.12
C LEU A 218 -11.97 -1.93 -16.80
N ALA A 219 -12.79 -2.32 -15.83
CA ALA A 219 -13.13 -3.70 -15.50
C ALA A 219 -14.61 -4.04 -15.82
N PHE A 220 -15.02 -5.28 -15.54
CA PHE A 220 -16.35 -5.85 -15.79
C PHE A 220 -16.78 -5.83 -17.26
N PRO A 221 -16.00 -6.42 -18.19
CA PRO A 221 -16.39 -6.48 -19.58
C PRO A 221 -17.59 -7.44 -19.77
N ILE A 222 -18.50 -7.08 -20.67
CA ILE A 222 -19.70 -7.90 -20.99
C ILE A 222 -19.32 -9.24 -21.62
N LYS A 223 -18.19 -9.28 -22.34
CA LYS A 223 -17.61 -10.48 -22.94
C LYS A 223 -16.09 -10.41 -22.86
N HIS A 224 -15.42 -11.54 -22.98
CA HIS A 224 -13.98 -11.55 -23.17
C HIS A 224 -13.59 -10.77 -24.45
N PRO A 225 -12.41 -10.13 -24.46
CA PRO A 225 -11.87 -9.53 -25.68
C PRO A 225 -11.80 -10.53 -26.82
N ASP A 226 -12.04 -10.06 -28.04
CA ASP A 226 -12.04 -10.91 -29.24
C ASP A 226 -10.65 -11.49 -29.53
N GLU A 227 -9.59 -10.77 -29.16
CA GLU A 227 -8.21 -11.25 -29.21
C GLU A 227 -7.60 -11.30 -27.81
N TRP A 228 -6.89 -12.38 -27.51
CA TRP A 228 -6.22 -12.57 -26.22
C TRP A 228 -5.08 -11.59 -25.95
N ARG A 229 -4.58 -10.89 -26.98
CA ARG A 229 -3.44 -9.96 -26.89
C ARG A 229 -3.82 -8.50 -26.66
N THR A 230 -5.07 -8.10 -26.82
CA THR A 230 -5.44 -6.68 -26.83
C THR A 230 -5.49 -6.07 -25.43
N TYR A 231 -5.71 -6.88 -24.39
CA TYR A 231 -5.81 -6.44 -22.99
C TYR A 231 -5.11 -7.44 -22.05
N PRO A 232 -3.77 -7.51 -22.11
CA PRO A 232 -2.99 -8.39 -21.25
C PRO A 232 -2.85 -7.78 -19.85
N TYR A 233 -2.80 -8.64 -18.84
CA TYR A 233 -2.40 -8.22 -17.50
C TYR A 233 -0.89 -7.96 -17.48
N ARG A 234 -0.45 -6.71 -17.28
CA ARG A 234 0.99 -6.41 -17.36
C ARG A 234 1.83 -7.05 -16.26
N TRP A 235 1.22 -7.37 -15.13
CA TRP A 235 1.89 -8.08 -14.05
C TRP A 235 2.27 -9.53 -14.40
N THR A 236 1.71 -10.12 -15.46
CA THR A 236 2.06 -11.50 -15.88
C THR A 236 3.51 -11.66 -16.33
N TRP A 237 4.16 -10.56 -16.73
CA TRP A 237 5.58 -10.57 -17.11
C TRP A 237 6.52 -10.44 -15.92
N LEU A 238 6.00 -10.18 -14.71
CA LEU A 238 6.82 -10.04 -13.51
C LEU A 238 7.30 -11.42 -13.02
N PRO A 239 8.52 -11.51 -12.44
CA PRO A 239 9.01 -12.76 -11.87
C PRO A 239 8.05 -13.37 -10.82
N MET A 240 7.38 -12.52 -10.04
CA MET A 240 6.42 -12.89 -8.99
C MET A 240 5.21 -13.66 -9.53
N ALA A 241 4.83 -13.45 -10.80
CA ALA A 241 3.71 -14.14 -11.44
C ALA A 241 4.03 -15.60 -11.80
N LYS A 242 5.30 -16.01 -11.73
CA LYS A 242 5.73 -17.40 -11.97
C LYS A 242 5.62 -18.28 -10.73
N ASN A 243 5.45 -17.67 -9.56
CA ASN A 243 5.28 -18.41 -8.32
C ASN A 243 3.86 -19.01 -8.26
N PRO A 244 3.69 -20.26 -7.78
CA PRO A 244 2.36 -20.79 -7.50
C PRO A 244 1.69 -19.97 -6.39
N PHE A 245 0.35 -19.95 -6.41
CA PHE A 245 -0.41 -19.31 -5.34
C PHE A 245 -0.07 -19.93 -3.97
N SER A 246 0.09 -19.07 -2.97
CA SER A 246 0.27 -19.49 -1.58
C SER A 246 -0.96 -20.21 -1.02
N GLU A 247 -0.76 -21.03 0.02
CA GLU A 247 -1.87 -21.64 0.76
C GLU A 247 -2.78 -20.56 1.38
N GLU A 248 -2.21 -19.43 1.83
CA GLU A 248 -2.95 -18.31 2.43
C GLU A 248 -4.03 -17.77 1.47
N ILE A 249 -3.68 -17.49 0.21
CA ILE A 249 -4.67 -16.95 -0.73
C ILE A 249 -5.70 -18.00 -1.15
N VAL A 250 -5.29 -19.27 -1.25
CA VAL A 250 -6.19 -20.39 -1.58
C VAL A 250 -7.22 -20.56 -0.48
N GLU A 251 -6.81 -20.64 0.79
CA GLU A 251 -7.71 -20.77 1.94
C GLU A 251 -8.60 -19.55 2.12
N LEU A 252 -8.12 -18.35 1.76
CA LEU A 252 -8.90 -17.13 1.83
C LEU A 252 -10.02 -17.09 0.78
N VAL A 253 -9.70 -17.44 -0.47
CA VAL A 253 -10.58 -17.14 -1.63
C VAL A 253 -11.39 -18.35 -2.07
N LEU A 254 -10.79 -19.55 -2.12
CA LEU A 254 -11.42 -20.72 -2.72
C LEU A 254 -12.74 -21.13 -2.01
N PRO A 255 -12.82 -21.17 -0.66
CA PRO A 255 -14.07 -21.50 0.02
C PRO A 255 -15.20 -20.50 -0.25
N GLN A 256 -14.88 -19.24 -0.56
CA GLN A 256 -15.86 -18.22 -0.89
C GLN A 256 -16.38 -18.42 -2.31
N LEU A 257 -15.49 -18.66 -3.28
CA LEU A 257 -15.87 -18.84 -4.69
C LEU A 257 -16.63 -20.15 -4.95
N ASP A 258 -16.32 -21.22 -4.21
CA ASP A 258 -17.04 -22.50 -4.30
C ASP A 258 -18.42 -22.44 -3.65
N ASN A 259 -18.67 -21.46 -2.77
CA ASN A 259 -19.95 -21.29 -2.11
C ASN A 259 -20.97 -20.59 -3.03
N THR A 260 -21.98 -21.35 -3.47
CA THR A 260 -23.04 -20.86 -4.36
C THR A 260 -23.90 -19.73 -3.76
N ASP A 261 -24.09 -19.71 -2.43
CA ASP A 261 -24.86 -18.66 -1.77
C ASP A 261 -24.07 -17.36 -1.70
N PHE A 262 -22.77 -17.44 -1.40
CA PHE A 262 -21.86 -16.29 -1.47
C PHE A 262 -21.83 -15.69 -2.88
N MET A 263 -21.64 -16.53 -3.92
CA MET A 263 -21.60 -16.06 -5.31
C MET A 263 -22.93 -15.44 -5.75
N ARG A 264 -24.06 -16.00 -5.29
CA ARG A 264 -25.39 -15.42 -5.55
C ARG A 264 -25.53 -14.03 -4.91
N GLU A 265 -25.10 -13.89 -3.66
CA GLU A 265 -25.11 -12.62 -2.95
C GLU A 265 -24.20 -11.58 -3.62
N LEU A 266 -22.98 -11.95 -3.97
CA LEU A 266 -22.03 -11.10 -4.68
C LEU A 266 -22.60 -10.58 -6.00
N CYS A 267 -23.17 -11.48 -6.82
CA CYS A 267 -23.82 -11.11 -8.07
C CYS A 267 -25.04 -10.20 -7.85
N ASN A 268 -25.83 -10.43 -6.79
CA ASN A 268 -26.97 -9.57 -6.46
C ASN A 268 -26.53 -8.16 -6.04
N ASP A 269 -25.45 -8.04 -5.29
CA ASP A 269 -24.92 -6.75 -4.85
C ASP A 269 -24.30 -5.97 -6.03
N LEU A 270 -23.55 -6.63 -6.90
CA LEU A 270 -23.09 -6.04 -8.17
C LEU A 270 -24.26 -5.62 -9.06
N LYS A 271 -25.32 -6.42 -9.14
CA LYS A 271 -26.53 -6.08 -9.90
C LYS A 271 -27.21 -4.83 -9.34
N LYS A 272 -27.35 -4.71 -8.02
CA LYS A 272 -27.90 -3.50 -7.39
C LYS A 272 -27.03 -2.29 -7.70
N LEU A 273 -25.70 -2.43 -7.61
CA LEU A 273 -24.76 -1.36 -7.92
C LEU A 273 -24.89 -0.88 -9.38
N PHE A 274 -24.93 -1.80 -10.34
CA PHE A 274 -25.02 -1.45 -11.76
C PHE A 274 -26.41 -0.99 -12.21
N GLN A 275 -27.42 -1.08 -11.34
CA GLN A 275 -28.78 -0.57 -11.56
C GLN A 275 -29.01 0.83 -10.96
N ALA A 276 -28.10 1.32 -10.13
CA ALA A 276 -28.17 2.64 -9.49
C ALA A 276 -27.95 3.78 -10.48
#